data_AF-A0A9E2Z0I9-F1
#
_entry.id   AF-A0A9E2Z0I9-F1
#
_cell.length_a   1.000
_cell.length_b   1.000
_cell.length_c   1.000
_cell.angle_alpha   90.00
_cell.angle_beta   90.00
_cell.angle_gamma   90.00
#
_symmetry.space_group_name_H-M   'P 1'
#
loop_
_entity.id
_entity.type
_entity.pdbx_description
1 polymer ?
#
loop_
_entity_poly.entity_id
_entity_poly.type
_entity_poly.pdbx_seq_one_letter_code
_entity_poly.pdbx_strand_id
1 'polypeptide(L)'
;MIAFFDTNILVYAQQEGEKAEISQDLIERGGRISAQVLNEMANVLGKKSGRNWDEIALALADIERALEPVSPLTAKTTVGALVLARDHGLAFYDALIVASAIEDGCDTLYSEDMQHGRRFGRLVIVNPFLPGTP
;
A
#
# COMPACT_ATOMS: atom_id res chain seq x y z
N MET A 1 -10.80 -12.87 0.56
CA MET A 1 -9.92 -11.78 1.00
C MET A 1 -9.65 -10.92 -0.22
N ILE A 2 -9.79 -9.61 -0.10
CA ILE A 2 -9.37 -8.66 -1.12
C ILE A 2 -8.32 -7.78 -0.45
N ALA A 3 -7.06 -8.04 -0.80
CA ALA A 3 -5.90 -7.38 -0.22
C ALA A 3 -5.65 -6.02 -0.87
N PHE A 4 -5.20 -5.07 -0.07
CA PHE A 4 -4.63 -3.80 -0.49
C PHE A 4 -3.22 -3.67 0.08
N PHE A 5 -2.28 -3.12 -0.69
CA PHE A 5 -0.90 -2.95 -0.24
C PHE A 5 -0.55 -1.49 0.01
N ASP A 6 0.08 -1.23 1.14
CA ASP A 6 0.75 0.03 1.44
C ASP A 6 2.13 0.10 0.75
N THR A 7 2.72 1.28 0.66
CA THR A 7 3.98 1.52 -0.03
C THR A 7 5.15 0.78 0.60
N ASN A 8 5.19 0.62 1.93
CA ASN A 8 6.26 -0.14 2.58
C ASN A 8 6.34 -1.58 2.07
N ILE A 9 5.21 -2.25 1.82
CA ILE A 9 5.17 -3.62 1.30
C ILE A 9 5.84 -3.69 -0.07
N LEU A 10 5.47 -2.78 -0.98
CA LEU A 10 6.06 -2.73 -2.33
C LEU A 10 7.56 -2.39 -2.28
N VAL A 11 7.96 -1.49 -1.39
CA VAL A 11 9.37 -1.11 -1.22
C VAL A 11 10.20 -2.28 -0.68
N TYR A 12 9.65 -3.09 0.23
CA TYR A 12 10.32 -4.30 0.71
C TYR A 12 10.44 -5.36 -0.37
N ALA A 13 9.43 -5.53 -1.24
CA ALA A 13 9.50 -6.49 -2.34
C ALA A 13 10.63 -6.20 -3.35
N GLN A 14 11.17 -4.98 -3.34
CA GLN A 14 12.29 -4.54 -4.18
C GLN A 14 13.67 -4.71 -3.52
N GLN A 15 13.72 -5.33 -2.35
CA GLN A 15 14.92 -5.54 -1.53
C GLN A 15 15.24 -7.02 -1.40
N GLU A 16 16.17 -7.35 -0.50
CA GLU A 16 16.54 -8.72 -0.14
C GLU A 16 16.26 -8.98 1.35
N GLY A 17 16.12 -10.26 1.72
CA GLY A 17 15.92 -10.72 3.09
C GLY A 17 14.47 -11.08 3.42
N GLU A 18 14.23 -11.45 4.67
CA GLU A 18 12.97 -12.05 5.14
C GLU A 18 11.73 -11.19 4.81
N LYS A 19 11.81 -9.87 5.03
CA LYS A 19 10.70 -8.96 4.68
C LYS A 19 10.45 -8.89 3.18
N ALA A 20 11.49 -9.01 2.37
CA ALA A 20 11.34 -9.01 0.91
C ALA A 20 10.63 -10.28 0.45
N GLU A 21 11.02 -11.45 0.99
CA GLU A 21 10.37 -12.74 0.71
C GLU A 21 8.89 -12.72 1.08
N ILE A 22 8.56 -12.21 2.27
CA ILE A 22 7.16 -12.07 2.72
C ILE A 22 6.38 -11.12 1.79
N SER A 23 6.94 -9.96 1.46
CA SER A 23 6.26 -8.99 0.58
C SER A 23 6.06 -9.53 -0.84
N GLN A 24 7.04 -10.26 -1.38
CA GLN A 24 6.96 -10.88 -2.70
C GLN A 24 5.86 -11.94 -2.74
N ASP A 25 5.83 -12.85 -1.75
CA ASP A 25 4.79 -13.87 -1.65
C ASP A 25 3.39 -13.26 -1.48
N LEU A 26 3.25 -12.18 -0.72
CA LEU A 26 1.98 -11.44 -0.63
C LEU A 26 1.54 -10.83 -1.96
N ILE A 27 2.46 -10.24 -2.73
CA ILE A 27 2.17 -9.65 -4.03
C ILE A 27 1.81 -10.73 -5.05
N GLU A 28 2.49 -11.89 -5.03
CA GLU A 28 2.21 -13.03 -5.91
C GLU A 28 0.81 -13.61 -5.71
N ARG A 29 0.28 -13.55 -4.48
CA ARG A 29 -1.12 -13.92 -4.17
C ARG A 29 -2.16 -12.94 -4.75
N GLY A 30 -1.70 -11.81 -5.27
CA GLY A 30 -2.54 -10.77 -5.88
C GLY A 30 -3.15 -9.81 -4.87
N GLY A 31 -3.54 -8.63 -5.37
CA GLY A 31 -4.16 -7.59 -4.57
C GLY A 31 -4.25 -6.28 -5.35
N ARG A 32 -4.60 -5.21 -4.63
CA ARG A 32 -4.86 -3.89 -5.20
C ARG A 32 -3.96 -2.83 -4.57
N ILE A 33 -3.74 -1.76 -5.33
CA ILE A 33 -3.05 -0.56 -4.89
C ILE A 33 -3.72 0.65 -5.53
N SER A 34 -3.43 1.85 -5.03
CA SER A 34 -3.86 3.10 -5.63
C SER A 34 -2.69 3.90 -6.20
N ALA A 35 -3.01 4.91 -6.99
CA ALA A 35 -2.01 5.86 -7.47
C ALA A 35 -1.27 6.57 -6.33
N GLN A 36 -1.87 6.69 -5.12
CA GLN A 36 -1.15 7.21 -3.95
C GLN A 36 0.04 6.31 -3.59
N VAL A 37 -0.17 5.00 -3.58
CA VAL A 37 0.86 4.01 -3.25
C VAL A 37 2.01 4.06 -4.27
N LEU A 38 1.69 4.20 -5.57
CA LEU A 38 2.70 4.38 -6.63
C LEU A 38 3.48 5.69 -6.46
N ASN A 39 2.79 6.80 -6.19
CA ASN A 39 3.41 8.11 -6.00
C ASN A 39 4.40 8.09 -4.82
N GLU A 40 4.00 7.45 -3.72
CA GLU A 40 4.86 7.28 -2.55
C GLU A 40 6.05 6.37 -2.86
N MET A 41 5.84 5.26 -3.58
CA MET A 41 6.90 4.35 -3.99
C MET A 41 7.95 5.08 -4.86
N ALA A 42 7.52 5.83 -5.86
CA ALA A 42 8.42 6.63 -6.71
C ALA A 42 9.25 7.63 -5.89
N ASN A 43 8.60 8.34 -4.95
CA ASN A 43 9.26 9.28 -4.07
C ASN A 43 10.27 8.59 -3.13
N VAL A 44 9.93 7.41 -2.59
CA VAL A 44 10.82 6.62 -1.72
C VAL A 44 12.03 6.10 -2.50
N LEU A 45 11.82 5.49 -3.68
CA LEU A 45 12.91 4.96 -4.50
C LEU A 45 13.86 6.07 -4.97
N GLY A 46 13.33 7.23 -5.35
CA GLY A 46 14.16 8.37 -5.74
C GLY A 46 14.96 8.97 -4.57
N LYS A 47 14.32 9.18 -3.41
CA LYS A 47 14.98 9.86 -2.27
C LYS A 47 15.84 8.94 -1.42
N LYS A 48 15.40 7.72 -1.14
CA LYS A 48 16.06 6.80 -0.20
C LYS A 48 17.01 5.84 -0.89
N SER A 49 16.67 5.38 -2.10
CA SER A 49 17.47 4.38 -2.81
C SER A 49 18.41 5.00 -3.85
N GLY A 50 18.28 6.30 -4.15
CA GLY A 50 19.11 6.99 -5.14
C GLY A 50 18.91 6.48 -6.57
N ARG A 51 17.79 5.77 -6.84
CA ARG A 51 17.47 5.24 -8.16
C ARG A 51 17.20 6.37 -9.15
N ASN A 52 17.64 6.18 -10.39
CA ASN A 52 17.33 7.10 -11.48
C ASN A 52 15.89 6.89 -11.99
N TRP A 53 15.41 7.78 -12.85
CA TRP A 53 14.02 7.75 -13.32
C TRP A 53 13.68 6.51 -14.16
N ASP A 54 14.64 5.95 -14.89
CA ASP A 54 14.42 4.72 -15.68
C ASP A 54 14.27 3.50 -14.77
N GLU A 55 15.10 3.41 -13.72
CA GLU A 55 15.00 2.36 -12.69
C GLU A 55 13.68 2.44 -11.90
N ILE A 56 13.20 3.65 -11.62
CA ILE A 56 11.89 3.85 -10.97
C ILE A 56 10.76 3.42 -11.92
N ALA A 57 10.82 3.81 -13.20
CA ALA A 57 9.81 3.44 -14.18
C ALA A 57 9.69 1.91 -14.35
N LEU A 58 10.83 1.21 -14.38
CA LEU A 58 10.86 -0.26 -14.41
C LEU A 58 10.20 -0.86 -13.16
N ALA A 59 10.55 -0.37 -11.97
CA ALA A 59 9.98 -0.86 -10.73
C ALA A 59 8.45 -0.66 -10.63
N LEU A 60 7.93 0.48 -11.10
CA LEU A 60 6.47 0.69 -11.14
C LEU A 60 5.79 -0.23 -12.16
N ALA A 61 6.40 -0.43 -13.33
CA ALA A 61 5.85 -1.34 -14.35
C ALA A 61 5.81 -2.80 -13.89
N ASP A 62 6.78 -3.24 -13.08
CA ASP A 62 6.78 -4.58 -12.48
C ASP A 62 5.60 -4.75 -11.52
N ILE A 63 5.31 -3.75 -10.70
CA ILE A 63 4.15 -3.75 -9.80
C ILE A 63 2.83 -3.77 -10.59
N GLU A 64 2.70 -2.94 -11.63
CA GLU A 64 1.50 -2.90 -12.47
C GLU A 64 1.25 -4.23 -13.21
N ARG A 65 2.30 -5.00 -13.50
CA ARG A 65 2.18 -6.35 -14.08
C ARG A 65 1.77 -7.41 -13.07
N ALA A 66 2.13 -7.23 -11.79
CA ALA A 66 1.92 -8.22 -10.75
C ALA A 66 0.54 -8.10 -10.08
N LEU A 67 -0.08 -6.92 -10.11
CA LEU A 67 -1.30 -6.61 -9.36
C LEU A 67 -2.49 -6.31 -10.27
N GLU A 68 -3.66 -6.20 -9.65
CA GLU A 68 -4.86 -5.66 -10.31
C GLU A 68 -4.62 -4.21 -10.78
N PRO A 69 -5.39 -3.73 -11.78
CA PRO A 69 -5.26 -2.36 -12.27
C PRO A 69 -5.31 -1.32 -11.15
N VAL A 70 -4.37 -0.39 -11.20
CA VAL A 70 -4.17 0.61 -10.15
C VAL A 70 -5.35 1.55 -10.04
N SER A 71 -5.87 1.68 -8.81
CA SER A 71 -7.03 2.53 -8.54
C SER A 71 -6.65 4.01 -8.57
N PRO A 72 -7.43 4.86 -9.27
CA PRO A 72 -7.14 6.28 -9.37
C PRO A 72 -7.40 7.00 -8.05
N LEU A 73 -6.71 8.11 -7.82
CA LEU A 73 -7.11 9.08 -6.80
C LEU A 73 -8.14 10.04 -7.39
N THR A 74 -9.30 10.12 -6.74
CA THR A 74 -10.38 11.01 -7.16
C THR A 74 -10.67 12.06 -6.09
N ALA A 75 -11.43 13.09 -6.45
CA ALA A 75 -11.91 14.07 -5.46
C ALA A 75 -12.74 13.40 -4.34
N LYS A 76 -13.45 12.31 -4.66
CA LYS A 76 -14.18 11.50 -3.67
C LYS A 76 -13.21 10.84 -2.68
N THR A 77 -12.14 10.24 -3.19
CA THR A 77 -11.08 9.62 -2.37
C THR A 77 -10.48 10.64 -1.40
N THR A 78 -10.19 11.86 -1.87
CA THR A 78 -9.69 12.96 -1.04
C THR A 78 -10.66 13.36 0.07
N VAL A 79 -11.96 13.48 -0.24
CA VAL A 79 -12.97 13.80 0.77
C VAL A 79 -13.10 12.67 1.79
N GLY A 80 -13.06 11.40 1.36
CA GLY A 80 -13.02 10.25 2.24
C GLY A 80 -11.80 10.26 3.17
N ALA A 81 -10.61 10.55 2.62
CA ALA A 81 -9.37 10.67 3.37
C ALA A 81 -9.43 11.80 4.42
N LEU A 82 -10.05 12.95 4.10
CA LEU A 82 -10.23 14.04 5.07
C LEU A 82 -11.06 13.60 6.28
N VAL A 83 -12.15 12.86 6.04
CA VAL A 83 -12.98 12.30 7.12
C VAL A 83 -12.17 11.32 7.96
N LEU A 84 -11.45 10.41 7.31
CA LEU A 84 -10.62 9.41 7.98
C LEU A 84 -9.49 10.05 8.81
N ALA A 85 -8.78 11.03 8.25
CA ALA A 85 -7.73 11.76 8.94
C ALA A 85 -8.27 12.50 10.18
N ARG A 86 -9.42 13.17 10.05
CA ARG A 86 -10.05 13.91 11.15
C ARG A 86 -10.58 12.98 12.24
N ASP A 87 -11.37 11.99 11.88
CA ASP A 87 -12.16 11.19 12.83
C ASP A 87 -11.34 10.04 13.44
N HIS A 88 -10.29 9.62 12.74
CA HIS A 88 -9.43 8.53 13.18
C HIS A 88 -7.98 8.99 13.43
N GLY A 89 -7.64 10.27 13.26
CA GLY A 89 -6.28 10.76 13.55
C GLY A 89 -5.20 10.11 12.68
N LEU A 90 -5.54 9.74 11.43
CA LEU A 90 -4.57 9.27 10.45
C LEU A 90 -3.77 10.46 9.89
N ALA A 91 -2.51 10.24 9.54
CA ALA A 91 -1.81 11.16 8.66
C ALA A 91 -2.56 11.22 7.32
N PHE A 92 -2.53 12.37 6.65
CA PHE A 92 -3.41 12.58 5.50
C PHE A 92 -3.11 11.64 4.32
N TYR A 93 -1.83 11.34 4.06
CA TYR A 93 -1.45 10.42 2.99
C TYR A 93 -1.80 8.96 3.32
N ASP A 94 -1.60 8.51 4.56
CA ASP A 94 -2.12 7.24 5.07
C ASP A 94 -3.65 7.14 4.91
N ALA A 95 -4.35 8.25 5.18
CA ALA A 95 -5.80 8.31 5.04
C ALA A 95 -6.26 8.17 3.58
N LEU A 96 -5.46 8.62 2.59
CA LEU A 96 -5.73 8.38 1.16
C LEU A 96 -5.61 6.89 0.83
N ILE A 97 -4.60 6.21 1.36
CA ILE A 97 -4.40 4.77 1.17
C ILE A 97 -5.59 3.99 1.76
N VAL A 98 -5.97 4.31 3.01
CA VAL A 98 -7.14 3.70 3.66
C VAL A 98 -8.44 3.99 2.90
N ALA A 99 -8.64 5.23 2.43
CA ALA A 99 -9.80 5.59 1.63
C ALA A 99 -9.89 4.77 0.35
N SER A 100 -8.79 4.65 -0.41
CA SER A 100 -8.73 3.84 -1.62
C SER A 100 -9.04 2.36 -1.35
N ALA A 101 -8.45 1.78 -0.29
CA ALA A 101 -8.72 0.40 0.08
C ALA A 101 -10.20 0.16 0.41
N ILE A 102 -10.86 1.11 1.08
CA ILE A 102 -12.30 1.06 1.36
C ILE A 102 -13.12 1.19 0.07
N GLU A 103 -12.77 2.12 -0.82
CA GLU A 103 -13.46 2.36 -2.10
C GLU A 103 -13.39 1.15 -3.03
N ASP A 104 -12.25 0.48 -3.08
CA ASP A 104 -12.04 -0.76 -3.83
C ASP A 104 -12.70 -1.97 -3.19
N GLY A 105 -13.14 -1.81 -1.95
CA GLY A 105 -13.83 -2.84 -1.21
C GLY A 105 -12.92 -3.92 -0.65
N CYS A 106 -11.65 -3.59 -0.43
CA CYS A 106 -10.69 -4.44 0.26
C CYS A 106 -11.15 -4.72 1.69
N ASP A 107 -10.81 -5.92 2.18
CA ASP A 107 -11.04 -6.33 3.56
C ASP A 107 -9.75 -6.36 4.39
N THR A 108 -8.59 -6.32 3.73
CA THR A 108 -7.27 -6.33 4.35
C THR A 108 -6.38 -5.26 3.73
N LEU A 109 -5.73 -4.43 4.55
CA LEU A 109 -4.67 -3.50 4.15
C LEU A 109 -3.37 -3.94 4.79
N TYR A 110 -2.40 -4.39 3.98
CA TYR A 110 -1.08 -4.76 4.46
C TYR A 110 -0.21 -3.51 4.63
N SER A 111 0.25 -3.26 5.86
CA SER A 111 1.08 -2.11 6.20
C SER A 111 1.91 -2.40 7.45
N GLU A 112 3.21 -2.10 7.40
CA GLU A 112 4.05 -2.09 8.60
C GLU A 112 3.85 -0.83 9.46
N ASP A 113 3.72 0.32 8.80
CA ASP A 113 3.75 1.64 9.46
C ASP A 113 2.43 1.98 10.17
N MET A 114 1.32 1.35 9.75
CA MET A 114 0.02 1.54 10.38
C MET A 114 -0.25 0.53 11.50
N GLN A 115 -1.10 0.91 12.45
CA GLN A 115 -1.41 0.08 13.62
C GLN A 115 -2.08 -1.25 13.22
N HIS A 116 -1.36 -2.37 13.39
CA HIS A 116 -1.89 -3.72 13.19
C HIS A 116 -3.19 -3.96 13.99
N GLY A 117 -4.17 -4.61 13.36
CA GLY A 117 -5.47 -4.95 13.95
C GLY A 117 -6.48 -3.79 13.95
N ARG A 118 -6.07 -2.58 13.54
CA ARG A 118 -6.96 -1.43 13.41
C ARG A 118 -8.00 -1.66 12.31
N ARG A 119 -9.23 -1.20 12.53
CA ARG A 119 -10.38 -1.46 11.64
C ARG A 119 -11.04 -0.19 11.12
N PHE A 120 -11.49 -0.24 9.87
CA PHE A 120 -12.34 0.78 9.23
C PHE A 120 -13.50 0.08 8.52
N GLY A 121 -14.60 -0.12 9.25
CA GLY A 121 -15.69 -0.99 8.80
C GLY A 121 -15.21 -2.42 8.61
N ARG A 122 -15.22 -2.90 7.35
CA ARG A 122 -14.72 -4.23 6.99
C ARG A 122 -13.20 -4.31 6.85
N LEU A 123 -12.55 -3.19 6.53
CA LEU A 123 -11.11 -3.16 6.28
C LEU A 123 -10.35 -3.34 7.59
N VAL A 124 -9.35 -4.21 7.60
CA VAL A 124 -8.43 -4.45 8.72
C VAL A 124 -7.01 -4.18 8.28
N ILE A 125 -6.26 -3.41 9.08
CA ILE A 125 -4.82 -3.24 8.88
C ILE A 125 -4.11 -4.49 9.41
N VAL A 126 -3.24 -5.07 8.60
CA VAL A 126 -2.42 -6.22 8.95
C VAL A 126 -0.96 -5.88 8.66
N ASN A 127 -0.15 -5.75 9.71
CA ASN A 127 1.31 -5.83 9.57
C ASN A 127 1.70 -7.30 9.34
N PRO A 128 2.22 -7.69 8.16
CA PRO A 128 2.54 -9.08 7.84
C PRO A 128 3.86 -9.56 8.44
N PHE A 129 4.65 -8.66 9.04
CA PHE A 129 5.95 -8.98 9.63
C PHE A 129 5.85 -9.35 11.12
N LEU A 130 4.64 -9.50 11.66
CA LEU A 130 4.41 -9.92 13.03
C LEU A 130 4.28 -11.45 13.13
N PRO A 131 4.60 -12.07 14.28
CA PRO A 131 4.42 -13.51 14.45
C PRO A 131 2.96 -13.94 14.27
N GLY A 132 2.72 -14.93 13.41
CA GLY A 132 1.39 -15.53 13.21
C GLY A 132 0.45 -14.76 12.29
N THR A 133 0.94 -13.76 11.57
CA THR A 133 0.20 -13.13 10.47
C THR A 133 0.38 -13.91 9.16
N PRO A 134 -0.57 -13.79 8.19
CA PRO A 134 -0.56 -14.56 6.95
C PRO A 134 0.62 -14.27 6.02
#